data_AF-A0A2T7UCP3-F1
#
_entry.id   AF-A0A2T7UCP3-F1
#
_cell.length_a   1.000
_cell.length_b   1.000
_cell.length_c   1.000
_cell.angle_alpha   90.00
_cell.angle_beta   90.00
_cell.angle_gamma   90.00
#
_symmetry.space_group_name_H-M   'P 1'
#
loop_
_entity.id
_entity.type
_entity.pdbx_description
1 polymer ?
#
loop_
_entity_poly.entity_id
_entity_poly.type
_entity_poly.pdbx_seq_one_letter_code
_entity_poly.pdbx_strand_id
1 'polypeptide(L)'
;MLGVGVVYFCLMAAAHFMGLKYPLLFVYYDTPFYAYQDKIISFSVLAYASLFYAAIRHIQVVPMALFALAVTVLGLSFVNISSDLESVLKGQGTLIYWLQTGFFAVYFLVLLWLYQGSSKSQS
;
A
#
# COMPACT_ATOMS: atom_id res chain seq x y z
N MET A 1 -11.13 5.02 9.64
CA MET A 1 -9.82 4.69 9.05
C MET A 1 -9.94 3.90 7.74
N LEU A 2 -10.63 2.76 7.68
CA LEU A 2 -10.78 1.98 6.42
C LEU A 2 -11.23 2.81 5.19
N GLY A 3 -12.17 3.74 5.35
CA GLY A 3 -12.59 4.66 4.27
C GLY A 3 -11.47 5.53 3.69
N VAL A 4 -10.50 5.93 4.52
CA VAL A 4 -9.30 6.65 4.06
C VAL A 4 -8.48 5.75 3.12
N GLY A 5 -8.37 4.46 3.45
CA GLY A 5 -7.73 3.46 2.59
C GLY A 5 -8.42 3.32 1.24
N VAL A 6 -9.75 3.27 1.21
CA VAL A 6 -10.52 3.23 -0.06
C VAL A 6 -10.15 4.42 -0.94
N VAL A 7 -10.22 5.64 -0.39
CA VAL A 7 -9.88 6.86 -1.13
C VAL A 7 -8.42 6.84 -1.60
N TYR A 8 -7.50 6.47 -0.71
CA TYR A 8 -6.07 6.38 -1.01
C TYR A 8 -5.77 5.41 -2.17
N PHE A 9 -6.32 4.20 -2.13
CA PHE A 9 -6.08 3.21 -3.18
C PHE A 9 -6.73 3.58 -4.51
N CYS A 10 -7.87 4.28 -4.50
CA CYS A 10 -8.46 4.86 -5.71
C CYS A 10 -7.57 5.98 -6.29
N LEU A 11 -6.99 6.84 -5.46
CA LEU A 11 -6.06 7.89 -5.91
C LEU A 11 -4.75 7.30 -6.44
N MET A 12 -4.22 6.26 -5.78
CA MET A 12 -3.07 5.49 -6.26
C MET A 12 -3.37 4.84 -7.61
N ALA A 13 -4.56 4.24 -7.79
CA ALA A 13 -4.99 3.69 -9.07
C ALA A 13 -4.97 4.76 -10.16
N ALA A 14 -5.58 5.92 -9.90
CA ALA A 14 -5.58 7.03 -10.84
C ALA A 14 -4.17 7.54 -11.14
N ALA A 15 -3.30 7.65 -10.14
CA ALA A 15 -1.92 8.09 -10.30
C ALA A 15 -1.12 7.13 -11.20
N HIS A 16 -1.17 5.83 -10.96
CA HIS A 16 -0.52 4.83 -11.83
C HIS A 16 -1.15 4.82 -13.24
N PHE A 17 -2.47 4.91 -13.35
CA PHE A 17 -3.12 4.96 -14.66
C PHE A 17 -2.70 6.21 -15.46
N MET A 18 -2.56 7.37 -14.81
CA MET A 18 -2.20 8.62 -15.49
C MET A 18 -0.67 8.83 -15.59
N GLY A 19 0.15 7.95 -14.99
CA GLY A 19 1.60 8.12 -14.93
C GLY A 19 2.06 9.28 -14.03
N LEU A 20 1.25 9.66 -13.04
CA LEU A 20 1.54 10.77 -12.12
C LEU A 20 2.49 10.32 -11.01
N LYS A 21 3.77 10.63 -11.16
CA LYS A 21 4.88 10.21 -10.28
C LYS A 21 4.96 11.03 -8.97
N TYR A 22 3.94 10.93 -8.13
CA TYR A 22 3.96 11.54 -6.80
C TYR A 22 4.43 10.54 -5.75
N PRO A 23 5.43 10.85 -4.90
CA PRO A 23 5.99 9.91 -3.92
C PRO A 23 4.97 9.27 -2.96
N LEU A 24 3.83 9.92 -2.71
CA LEU A 24 2.81 9.37 -1.80
C LEU A 24 1.84 8.39 -2.50
N LEU A 25 1.63 8.56 -3.80
CA LEU A 25 0.63 7.81 -4.57
C LEU A 25 1.27 6.81 -5.54
N PHE A 26 2.58 6.88 -5.71
CA PHE A 26 3.34 6.08 -6.67
C PHE A 26 4.56 5.52 -5.95
N VAL A 27 4.51 4.22 -5.62
CA VAL A 27 5.62 3.55 -4.93
C VAL A 27 6.77 3.37 -5.92
N TYR A 28 8.01 3.69 -5.51
CA TYR A 28 9.18 3.74 -6.40
C TYR A 28 9.04 4.72 -7.59
N TYR A 29 8.38 5.86 -7.37
CA TYR A 29 8.03 6.89 -8.38
C TYR A 29 9.18 7.34 -9.31
N ASP A 30 10.42 7.32 -8.81
CA ASP A 30 11.63 7.78 -9.49
C ASP A 30 12.50 6.63 -10.06
N THR A 31 12.05 5.39 -9.99
CA THR A 31 12.72 4.25 -10.62
C THR A 31 12.27 4.02 -12.07
N PRO A 32 13.10 3.38 -12.92
CA PRO A 32 12.69 2.96 -14.26
C PRO A 32 11.51 1.99 -14.23
N PHE A 33 10.53 2.20 -15.11
CA PHE A 33 9.39 1.31 -15.27
C PHE A 33 8.90 1.29 -16.72
N TYR A 34 8.12 0.27 -17.07
CA TYR A 34 7.38 0.25 -18.33
C TYR A 34 5.94 0.72 -18.11
N ALA A 35 5.44 1.61 -18.98
CA ALA A 35 4.11 2.20 -18.83
C ALA A 35 2.97 1.17 -18.70
N TYR A 36 3.10 -0.01 -19.33
CA TYR A 36 2.10 -1.07 -19.21
C TYR A 36 2.06 -1.69 -17.80
N GLN A 37 3.19 -1.71 -17.08
CA GLN A 37 3.27 -2.23 -15.70
C GLN A 37 2.45 -1.34 -14.76
N ASP A 38 2.53 -0.02 -14.93
CA ASP A 38 1.69 0.92 -14.16
C ASP A 38 0.22 0.73 -14.42
N LYS A 39 -0.18 0.44 -15.67
CA LYS A 39 -1.57 0.11 -15.96
C LYS A 39 -2.00 -1.15 -15.21
N ILE A 40 -1.17 -2.20 -15.18
CA ILE A 40 -1.45 -3.41 -14.40
C ILE A 40 -1.61 -3.06 -12.92
N ILE A 41 -0.66 -2.31 -12.34
CA ILE A 41 -0.71 -1.88 -10.94
C ILE A 41 -2.00 -1.09 -10.68
N SER A 42 -2.38 -0.16 -11.56
CA SER A 42 -3.59 0.65 -11.40
C SER A 42 -4.86 -0.18 -11.25
N PHE A 43 -4.97 -1.28 -12.01
CA PHE A 43 -6.12 -2.19 -11.88
C PHE A 43 -5.98 -3.11 -10.67
N SER A 44 -4.76 -3.57 -10.35
CA SER A 44 -4.52 -4.44 -9.19
C SER A 44 -4.80 -3.72 -7.86
N VAL A 45 -4.45 -2.44 -7.71
CA VAL A 45 -4.68 -1.71 -6.45
C VAL A 45 -6.17 -1.44 -6.18
N LEU A 46 -7.04 -1.52 -7.20
CA LEU A 46 -8.49 -1.48 -6.97
C LEU A 46 -9.00 -2.70 -6.19
N ALA A 47 -8.28 -3.82 -6.17
CA ALA A 47 -8.59 -4.93 -5.28
C ALA A 47 -8.45 -4.52 -3.81
N TYR A 48 -7.45 -3.70 -3.46
CA TYR A 48 -7.32 -3.13 -2.12
C TYR A 48 -8.48 -2.19 -1.80
N ALA A 49 -8.82 -1.27 -2.71
CA ALA A 49 -9.96 -0.37 -2.50
C ALA A 49 -11.26 -1.15 -2.26
N SER A 50 -11.50 -2.20 -3.06
CA SER A 50 -12.68 -3.07 -2.95
C SER A 50 -12.68 -3.86 -1.63
N LEU A 51 -11.54 -4.44 -1.23
CA LEU A 51 -11.40 -5.16 0.03
C LEU A 51 -11.64 -4.26 1.24
N PHE A 52 -11.10 -3.03 1.21
CA PHE A 52 -11.33 -2.04 2.26
C PHE A 52 -12.77 -1.59 2.31
N TYR A 53 -13.40 -1.39 1.15
CA TYR A 53 -14.82 -1.07 1.09
C TYR A 53 -15.69 -2.19 1.67
N ALA A 54 -15.39 -3.45 1.36
CA ALA A 54 -16.05 -4.60 1.95
C ALA A 54 -15.83 -4.65 3.48
N ALA A 55 -14.61 -4.37 3.96
CA ALA A 55 -14.29 -4.33 5.40
C ALA A 55 -15.02 -3.21 6.16
N ILE A 56 -15.40 -2.11 5.50
CA ILE A 56 -16.28 -1.08 6.11
C ILE A 56 -17.67 -1.64 6.40
N ARG A 57 -18.18 -2.50 5.50
CA ARG A 57 -19.54 -3.06 5.59
C ARG A 57 -19.60 -4.32 6.46
N HIS A 58 -18.51 -5.08 6.52
CA HIS A 58 -18.46 -6.39 7.17
C HIS A 58 -17.18 -6.52 8.01
N ILE A 59 -17.32 -6.48 9.33
CA ILE A 59 -16.18 -6.54 10.27
C ILE A 59 -15.36 -7.83 10.12
N GLN A 60 -16.00 -8.93 9.69
CA GLN A 60 -15.34 -10.23 9.44
C GLN A 60 -14.31 -10.16 8.31
N VAL A 61 -14.37 -9.12 7.46
CA VAL A 61 -13.43 -8.92 6.34
C VAL A 61 -12.18 -8.14 6.78
N VAL A 62 -12.22 -7.45 7.93
CA VAL A 62 -11.10 -6.64 8.44
C VAL A 62 -9.80 -7.44 8.58
N PRO A 63 -9.79 -8.70 9.09
CA PRO A 63 -8.57 -9.51 9.14
C PRO A 63 -7.91 -9.73 7.77
N MET A 64 -8.69 -9.87 6.70
CA MET A 64 -8.15 -10.02 5.34
C MET A 64 -7.52 -8.71 4.84
N ALA A 65 -8.13 -7.56 5.14
CA ALA A 65 -7.53 -6.26 4.83
C ALA A 65 -6.22 -6.02 5.58
N LEU A 66 -6.16 -6.40 6.87
CA LEU A 66 -4.95 -6.35 7.68
C LEU A 66 -3.86 -7.29 7.15
N PHE A 67 -4.22 -8.51 6.75
CA PHE A 67 -3.30 -9.47 6.14
C PHE A 67 -2.70 -8.91 4.85
N ALA A 68 -3.53 -8.37 3.96
CA ALA A 68 -3.06 -7.77 2.70
C ALA A 68 -2.07 -6.61 2.94
N LEU A 69 -2.37 -5.72 3.90
CA LEU A 69 -1.43 -4.67 4.31
C LEU A 69 -0.13 -5.23 4.90
N ALA A 70 -0.19 -6.25 5.76
CA ALA A 70 1.01 -6.85 6.33
C ALA A 70 1.91 -7.45 5.23
N VAL A 71 1.31 -8.17 4.27
CA VAL A 71 2.03 -8.71 3.11
C VAL A 71 2.62 -7.59 2.25
N THR A 72 1.90 -6.47 2.06
CA THR A 72 2.43 -5.30 1.34
C THR A 72 3.67 -4.73 2.04
N VAL A 73 3.62 -4.54 3.36
CA VAL A 73 4.75 -4.01 4.13
C VAL A 73 5.96 -4.94 4.02
N LEU A 74 5.75 -6.26 4.13
CA LEU A 74 6.83 -7.25 3.99
C LEU A 74 7.39 -7.27 2.56
N GLY A 75 6.52 -7.25 1.55
CA GLY A 75 6.92 -7.23 0.14
C GLY A 75 7.72 -5.99 -0.21
N LEU A 76 7.28 -4.80 0.22
CA LEU A 76 8.02 -3.56 0.02
C LEU A 76 9.33 -3.55 0.79
N SER A 77 9.37 -4.08 2.02
CA SER A 77 10.62 -4.23 2.77
C SER A 77 11.61 -5.14 2.05
N PHE A 78 11.13 -6.24 1.47
CA PHE A 78 11.96 -7.16 0.67
C PHE A 78 12.52 -6.48 -0.59
N VAL A 79 11.71 -5.68 -1.28
CA VAL A 79 12.18 -4.90 -2.44
C VAL A 79 13.18 -3.81 -2.01
N ASN A 80 12.96 -3.13 -0.89
CA ASN A 80 13.85 -2.09 -0.39
C ASN A 80 15.27 -2.58 -0.06
N ILE A 81 15.44 -3.87 0.24
CA ILE A 81 16.74 -4.49 0.52
C ILE A 81 17.29 -5.30 -0.68
N SER A 82 16.58 -5.34 -1.80
CA SER A 82 16.97 -6.19 -2.92
C SER A 82 18.11 -5.55 -3.74
N SER A 83 18.99 -6.40 -4.28
CA SER A 83 20.01 -6.00 -5.24
C SER A 83 19.39 -5.45 -6.53
N ASP A 84 18.17 -5.86 -6.87
CA ASP A 84 17.45 -5.38 -8.06
C ASP A 84 17.13 -3.90 -7.94
N LEU A 85 16.63 -3.45 -6.78
CA LEU A 85 16.39 -2.02 -6.53
C LEU A 85 17.72 -1.26 -6.54
N GLU A 86 18.74 -1.76 -5.82
CA GLU A 86 20.07 -1.14 -5.80
C GLU A 86 20.64 -0.91 -7.21
N SER A 87 20.46 -1.89 -8.11
CA SER A 87 20.94 -1.82 -9.49
C SER A 87 20.35 -0.66 -10.31
N VAL A 88 19.13 -0.21 -9.97
CA VAL A 88 18.44 0.86 -10.69
C VAL A 88 18.61 2.24 -10.06
N LEU A 89 19.06 2.32 -8.80
CA LEU A 89 19.19 3.58 -8.05
C LEU A 89 20.41 4.42 -8.41
N LYS A 90 21.40 3.87 -9.13
CA LYS A 90 22.59 4.61 -9.60
C LYS A 90 23.29 5.43 -8.49
N GLY A 91 23.35 4.90 -7.28
CA GLY A 91 23.96 5.56 -6.11
C GLY A 91 23.02 6.45 -5.29
N GLN A 92 21.73 6.53 -5.62
CA GLN A 92 20.72 7.16 -4.75
C GLN A 92 20.45 6.30 -3.50
N GLY A 93 20.16 6.97 -2.39
CA GLY A 93 19.78 6.28 -1.14
C GLY A 93 18.34 5.76 -1.17
N THR A 94 18.04 4.79 -0.30
CA THR A 94 16.72 4.13 -0.23
C THR A 94 15.75 4.76 0.79
N LEU A 95 16.15 5.86 1.45
CA LEU A 95 15.39 6.44 2.56
C LEU A 95 13.93 6.76 2.18
N ILE A 96 13.70 7.32 0.99
CA ILE A 96 12.35 7.68 0.54
C ILE A 96 11.44 6.45 0.40
N TYR A 97 11.98 5.31 -0.04
CA TYR A 97 11.23 4.06 -0.16
C TYR A 97 10.95 3.43 1.20
N TRP A 98 11.87 3.59 2.16
CA TRP A 98 11.61 3.21 3.55
C TRP A 98 10.52 4.08 4.20
N LEU A 99 10.42 5.37 3.85
CA LEU A 99 9.32 6.22 4.29
C LEU A 99 7.98 5.77 3.68
N GLN A 100 7.96 5.37 2.40
CA GLN A 100 6.77 4.79 1.77
C GLN A 100 6.34 3.48 2.46
N THR A 101 7.27 2.56 2.72
CA THR A 101 6.99 1.32 3.47
C THR A 101 6.51 1.62 4.90
N GLY A 102 7.16 2.58 5.56
CA GLY A 102 6.79 3.04 6.90
C GLY A 102 5.38 3.61 6.96
N PHE A 103 4.95 4.34 5.94
CA PHE A 103 3.58 4.84 5.82
C PHE A 103 2.55 3.69 5.85
N PHE A 104 2.76 2.63 5.04
CA PHE A 104 1.89 1.45 5.06
C PHE A 104 1.95 0.71 6.41
N ALA A 105 3.14 0.60 7.01
CA ALA A 105 3.32 -0.05 8.31
C ALA A 105 2.59 0.68 9.44
N VAL A 106 2.70 2.01 9.50
CA VAL A 106 1.97 2.84 10.47
C VAL A 106 0.47 2.69 10.26
N TYR A 107 0.01 2.77 9.01
CA TYR A 107 -1.42 2.62 8.70
C TYR A 107 -1.95 1.23 9.10
N PHE A 108 -1.19 0.17 8.84
CA PHE A 108 -1.47 -1.19 9.31
C PHE A 108 -1.59 -1.26 10.85
N LEU A 109 -0.62 -0.72 11.59
CA LEU A 109 -0.61 -0.75 13.06
C LEU A 109 -1.80 0.00 13.65
N VAL A 110 -2.16 1.16 13.07
CA VAL A 110 -3.33 1.93 13.49
C VAL A 110 -4.62 1.13 13.27
N LEU A 111 -4.78 0.50 12.10
CA LEU A 111 -5.97 -0.32 11.82
C LEU A 111 -6.04 -1.55 12.73
N LEU A 112 -4.90 -2.21 12.98
CA LEU A 112 -4.81 -3.36 13.87
C LEU A 112 -5.23 -2.98 15.29
N TRP A 113 -4.72 -1.86 15.81
CA TRP A 113 -5.06 -1.35 17.14
C TRP A 113 -6.55 -1.03 17.25
N LEU A 114 -7.13 -0.34 16.26
CA LEU A 114 -8.57 -0.05 16.23
C LEU A 114 -9.42 -1.32 16.18
N TYR A 115 -9.02 -2.31 15.40
CA TYR A 115 -9.73 -3.58 15.29
C TYR A 115 -9.73 -4.36 16.61
N GLN A 116 -8.58 -4.44 17.28
CA GLN A 116 -8.47 -5.08 18.59
C GLN A 116 -9.33 -4.37 19.65
N GLY A 117 -9.39 -3.04 19.62
CA GLY A 117 -10.27 -2.26 20.51
C GLY A 117 -11.75 -2.56 20.26
N SER A 118 -12.18 -2.63 18.99
CA SER A 118 -13.56 -2.98 18.62
C SER A 118 -13.94 -4.41 19.01
N SER A 119 -13.02 -5.37 18.83
CA SER A 119 -13.30 -6.78 19.16
C SER A 119 -13.50 -6.99 20.66
N LYS A 120 -12.75 -6.28 21.51
CA LYS A 120 -12.88 -6.36 22.98
C LYS A 120 -14.18 -5.76 23.50
N SER A 121 -14.80 -4.84 22.76
CA SER A 121 -16.09 -4.24 23.14
C SER A 121 -17.30 -5.12 22.79
N GLN A 122 -17.12 -6.16 21.98
CA GLN A 122 -18.18 -7.06 21.52
C GLN A 122 -18.16 -8.43 22.21
N SER A 123 -17.14 -8.69 23.06
CA SER A 123 -17.01 -9.86 23.93
C SER A 123 -17.48 -9.53 25.34
#